data_AF-A0A5D2TPT1-F1
#
_entry.id   AF-A0A5D2TPT1-F1
#
_cell.length_a   1.000
_cell.length_b   1.000
_cell.length_c   1.000
_cell.angle_alpha   90.00
_cell.angle_beta   90.00
_cell.angle_gamma   90.00
#
_symmetry.space_group_name_H-M   'P 1'
#
loop_
_entity.id
_entity.type
_entity.pdbx_description
1 polymer ?
#
loop_
_entity_poly.entity_id
_entity_poly.type
_entity_poly.pdbx_seq_one_letter_code
_entity_poly.pdbx_strand_id
1 'polypeptide(L)'
;MGSPFFLILIILSLASLPSTKADGIRSARLLDLLIRDYTVKSFDRHFKTGTLHTVHLPANLSGIEVDTARFRCGSLRRYGAKVKEFHLGIGVTVQPCAERVIVVRQTLGYNWSSMYYANYDLSGYRLCHLCWGF
;
A
#
# COMPACT_ATOMS: atom_id res chain seq x y z
N MET A 1 -39.15 -40.16 8.27
CA MET A 1 -38.33 -40.59 7.12
C MET A 1 -37.83 -39.33 6.42
N GLY A 2 -36.61 -38.88 6.76
CA GLY A 2 -36.01 -37.70 6.15
C GLY A 2 -35.74 -37.97 4.67
N SER A 3 -36.29 -37.14 3.79
CA SER A 3 -36.22 -37.33 2.35
C SER A 3 -34.76 -37.23 1.87
N PRO A 4 -34.25 -38.18 1.05
CA PRO A 4 -32.87 -38.19 0.56
C PRO A 4 -32.55 -36.95 -0.31
N PHE A 5 -33.58 -36.26 -0.79
CA PHE A 5 -33.45 -34.98 -1.50
C PHE A 5 -32.83 -33.88 -0.64
N PHE A 6 -33.09 -33.86 0.67
CA PHE A 6 -32.48 -32.87 1.56
C PHE A 6 -30.97 -33.07 1.66
N LEU A 7 -30.50 -34.32 1.73
CA LEU A 7 -29.07 -34.63 1.79
C LEU A 7 -28.35 -34.23 0.50
N ILE A 8 -28.98 -34.44 -0.66
CA ILE A 8 -28.43 -34.03 -1.96
C ILE A 8 -28.32 -32.50 -2.07
N LEU A 9 -29.34 -31.76 -1.61
CA LEU A 9 -29.33 -30.29 -1.59
C LEU A 9 -28.22 -29.72 -0.69
N ILE A 10 -27.94 -30.37 0.45
CA ILE A 10 -26.87 -29.97 1.38
C ILE A 10 -25.48 -30.25 0.79
N ILE A 11 -25.31 -31.34 0.03
CA ILE A 11 -24.04 -31.67 -0.62
C ILE A 11 -23.76 -30.71 -1.80
N LEU A 12 -24.79 -30.36 -2.59
CA LEU A 12 -24.65 -29.37 -3.67
C LEU A 12 -24.35 -27.95 -3.14
N SER A 13 -24.86 -27.57 -1.96
CA SER A 13 -24.55 -26.26 -1.36
C SER A 13 -23.14 -26.19 -0.75
N LEU A 14 -22.55 -27.32 -0.37
CA LEU A 14 -21.17 -27.38 0.13
C LEU A 14 -20.14 -27.42 -1.01
N ALA A 15 -20.52 -27.96 -2.18
CA ALA A 15 -19.68 -27.97 -3.38
C ALA A 15 -19.60 -26.60 -4.09
N SER A 16 -20.54 -25.69 -3.78
CA SER A 16 -20.55 -24.32 -4.34
C SER A 16 -19.79 -23.30 -3.49
N LEU A 17 -19.04 -23.73 -2.46
CA LEU A 17 -18.09 -22.83 -1.82
C LEU A 17 -17.08 -22.37 -2.87
N PRO A 18 -16.95 -21.06 -3.14
CA PRO A 18 -15.90 -20.57 -3.99
C PRO A 18 -14.58 -20.96 -3.35
N SER A 19 -13.83 -21.84 -4.02
CA SER A 19 -12.43 -22.05 -3.71
C SER A 19 -11.73 -20.71 -3.92
N THR A 20 -11.43 -20.02 -2.82
CA THR A 20 -10.58 -18.85 -2.83
C THR A 20 -9.20 -19.33 -3.24
N LYS A 21 -8.96 -19.39 -4.54
CA LYS A 21 -7.61 -19.45 -5.09
C LYS A 21 -6.88 -18.29 -4.42
N ALA A 22 -5.77 -18.60 -3.77
CA ALA A 22 -4.83 -17.57 -3.33
C ALA A 22 -4.34 -16.87 -4.60
N ASP A 23 -5.07 -15.84 -5.03
CA ASP A 23 -4.62 -14.92 -6.05
C ASP A 23 -3.35 -14.30 -5.48
N GLY A 24 -2.20 -14.75 -5.99
CA GLY A 24 -0.95 -14.00 -5.85
C GLY A 24 -1.23 -12.53 -6.18
N ILE A 25 -0.58 -11.62 -5.47
CA ILE A 25 -0.87 -10.18 -5.44
C ILE A 25 -1.10 -9.62 -6.86
N ARG A 26 -2.35 -9.65 -7.32
CA ARG A 26 -2.77 -9.23 -8.66
C ARG A 26 -3.49 -7.89 -8.64
N SER A 27 -3.76 -7.37 -7.44
CA SER A 27 -4.46 -6.12 -7.24
C SER A 27 -3.52 -5.10 -6.60
N ALA A 28 -3.43 -3.91 -7.20
CA ALA A 28 -2.75 -2.75 -6.63
C ALA A 28 -3.21 -2.46 -5.19
N ARG A 29 -4.51 -2.61 -4.93
CA ARG A 29 -5.09 -2.42 -3.60
C ARG A 29 -4.54 -3.42 -2.57
N LEU A 30 -4.34 -4.68 -2.97
CA LEU A 30 -3.76 -5.69 -2.08
C LEU A 30 -2.30 -5.34 -1.78
N LEU A 31 -1.54 -4.90 -2.78
CA LEU A 31 -0.17 -4.44 -2.59
C LEU A 31 -0.10 -3.27 -1.60
N ASP A 32 -0.95 -2.25 -1.76
CA ASP A 32 -1.00 -1.10 -0.86
C ASP A 32 -1.35 -1.49 0.58
N LEU A 33 -2.26 -2.46 0.76
CA LEU A 33 -2.61 -2.99 2.09
C LEU A 33 -1.45 -3.75 2.73
N LEU A 34 -0.71 -4.55 1.97
CA LEU A 34 0.47 -5.25 2.48
C LEU A 34 1.59 -4.29 2.86
N ILE A 35 1.92 -3.33 1.98
CA ILE A 35 2.93 -2.31 2.26
C ILE A 35 2.55 -1.54 3.52
N ARG A 36 1.28 -1.16 3.68
CA ARG A 36 0.78 -0.51 4.89
C ARG A 36 0.98 -1.37 6.13
N ASP A 37 0.62 -2.65 6.09
CA ASP A 37 0.77 -3.57 7.23
C ASP A 37 2.24 -3.74 7.63
N TYR A 38 3.13 -3.99 6.67
CA TYR A 38 4.58 -4.07 6.93
C TYR A 38 5.15 -2.75 7.47
N THR A 39 4.70 -1.63 6.92
CA THR A 39 5.12 -0.31 7.38
C THR A 39 4.70 -0.10 8.83
N VAL A 40 3.45 -0.37 9.18
CA VAL A 40 2.94 -0.27 10.56
C VAL A 40 3.70 -1.20 11.51
N LYS A 41 3.97 -2.44 11.10
CA LYS A 41 4.74 -3.40 11.89
C LYS A 41 6.20 -2.99 12.11
N SER A 42 6.78 -2.23 11.17
CA SER A 42 8.15 -1.72 11.31
C SER A 42 8.30 -0.57 12.31
N PHE A 43 7.19 0.05 12.75
CA PHE A 43 7.24 1.13 13.72
C PHE A 43 7.45 0.59 15.14
N ASP A 44 8.68 0.74 15.63
CA ASP A 44 8.99 0.57 17.05
C ASP A 44 8.78 1.88 17.85
N ARG A 45 8.72 1.78 19.18
CA ARG A 45 8.60 2.90 20.12
C ARG A 45 9.71 3.94 19.96
N HIS A 46 10.88 3.55 19.45
CA HIS A 46 12.04 4.44 19.25
C HIS A 46 12.06 5.18 17.91
N PHE A 47 11.00 5.08 17.11
CA PHE A 47 10.94 5.76 15.82
C PHE A 47 11.10 7.27 16.00
N LYS A 48 12.05 7.90 15.29
CA LYS A 48 12.32 9.34 15.43
C LYS A 48 11.40 10.14 14.51
N THR A 49 10.87 11.25 15.01
CA THR A 49 10.06 12.17 14.18
C THR A 49 10.98 12.93 13.22
N GLY A 50 10.54 13.12 11.98
CA GLY A 50 11.28 13.86 10.95
C GLY A 50 12.47 13.11 10.36
N THR A 51 12.72 11.86 10.79
CA THR A 51 13.76 11.01 10.23
C THR A 51 13.16 10.05 9.22
N LEU A 52 13.91 9.78 8.15
CA LEU A 52 13.53 8.82 7.14
C LEU A 52 14.04 7.43 7.52
N HIS A 53 13.17 6.44 7.44
CA HIS A 53 13.45 5.05 7.77
C HIS A 53 13.04 4.16 6.60
N THR A 54 13.90 3.24 6.21
CA THR A 54 13.61 2.27 5.16
C THR A 54 12.93 1.04 5.77
N VAL A 55 11.82 0.62 5.18
CA VAL A 55 11.06 -0.55 5.61
C VAL A 55 11.56 -1.76 4.83
N HIS A 56 12.04 -2.78 5.55
CA HIS A 56 12.47 -4.03 4.93
C HIS A 56 11.26 -4.91 4.63
N LEU A 57 11.00 -5.12 3.33
CA LEU A 57 9.96 -6.01 2.85
C LEU A 57 10.49 -7.46 2.71
N PRO A 58 9.61 -8.47 2.80
CA PRO A 58 9.98 -9.86 2.57
C PRO A 58 10.44 -10.09 1.11
N ALA A 59 11.18 -11.17 0.86
CA ALA A 59 11.72 -11.52 -0.46
C ALA A 59 10.65 -11.57 -1.58
N ASN A 60 9.41 -11.92 -1.23
CA ASN A 60 8.26 -11.97 -2.15
C ASN A 60 7.86 -10.58 -2.71
N LEU A 61 8.30 -9.49 -2.07
CA LEU A 61 8.10 -8.11 -2.48
C LEU A 61 9.42 -7.44 -2.89
N SER A 62 10.40 -8.25 -3.32
CA SER A 62 11.69 -7.74 -3.80
C SER A 62 11.51 -6.80 -4.99
N GLY A 63 12.33 -5.74 -5.05
CA GLY A 63 12.23 -4.70 -6.07
C GLY A 63 11.17 -3.62 -5.77
N ILE A 64 10.59 -3.62 -4.57
CA ILE A 64 9.85 -2.47 -4.03
C ILE A 64 10.68 -1.83 -2.93
N GLU A 65 10.96 -0.54 -3.06
CA GLU A 65 11.61 0.24 -2.01
C GLU A 65 10.56 1.05 -1.26
N VAL A 66 10.53 0.92 0.07
CA VAL A 66 9.59 1.64 0.92
C VAL A 66 10.38 2.47 1.93
N ASP A 67 10.18 3.78 1.86
CA ASP A 67 10.72 4.73 2.82
C ASP A 67 9.57 5.36 3.60
N THR A 68 9.75 5.54 4.90
CA THR A 68 8.72 6.09 5.77
C THR A 68 9.29 7.16 6.68
N ALA A 69 8.50 8.21 6.91
CA ALA A 69 8.86 9.29 7.80
C ALA A 69 7.64 9.74 8.61
N ARG A 70 7.84 9.91 9.92
CA ARG A 70 6.79 10.29 10.86
C ARG A 70 6.88 11.78 11.17
N PHE A 71 5.77 12.48 11.08
CA PHE A 71 5.68 13.92 11.36
C PHE A 71 4.55 14.22 12.35
N ARG A 72 4.73 15.25 13.18
CA ARG A 72 3.60 15.86 13.91
C ARG A 72 2.87 16.80 12.96
N CYS A 73 1.53 16.77 12.93
CA CYS A 73 0.79 17.57 11.97
C CYS A 73 0.97 19.07 12.14
N GLY A 74 1.06 19.56 13.38
CA GLY A 74 1.33 20.97 13.64
C GLY A 74 2.69 21.41 13.07
N SER A 75 3.74 20.62 13.30
CA SER A 75 5.08 20.89 12.76
C SER A 75 5.12 20.76 11.24
N LEU A 76 4.48 19.73 10.67
CA LEU A 76 4.41 19.53 9.23
C LEU A 76 3.69 20.70 8.55
N ARG A 77 2.58 21.18 9.12
CA ARG A 77 1.85 22.33 8.59
C ARG A 77 2.65 23.63 8.71
N ARG A 78 3.37 23.83 9.82
CA ARG A 78 4.15 25.08 10.05
C ARG A 78 5.43 25.15 9.23
N TYR A 79 6.14 24.04 9.07
CA TYR A 79 7.50 24.03 8.51
C TYR A 79 7.63 23.25 7.21
N GLY A 80 6.62 22.47 6.83
CA GLY A 80 6.73 21.51 5.75
C GLY A 80 7.66 20.33 6.11
N ALA A 81 8.00 19.53 5.11
CA ALA A 81 8.98 18.46 5.21
C ALA A 81 9.53 18.08 3.83
N LYS A 82 10.70 17.45 3.80
CA LYS A 82 11.23 16.82 2.59
C LYS A 82 11.37 15.32 2.82
N VAL A 83 10.71 14.52 2.00
CA VAL A 83 10.75 13.05 2.01
C VAL A 83 11.34 12.60 0.66
N LYS A 84 12.66 12.46 0.61
CA LYS A 84 13.43 12.18 -0.62
C LYS A 84 13.11 13.20 -1.73
N GLU A 85 12.49 12.77 -2.82
CA GLU A 85 12.04 13.60 -3.95
C GLU A 85 10.78 14.42 -3.65
N PHE A 86 9.99 14.02 -2.64
CA PHE A 86 8.76 14.71 -2.30
C PHE A 86 9.03 15.88 -1.36
N HIS A 87 8.66 17.08 -1.81
CA HIS A 87 8.67 18.29 -0.99
C HIS A 87 7.24 18.60 -0.52
N LEU A 88 7.00 18.46 0.78
CA LEU A 88 5.78 18.86 1.46
C LEU A 88 5.95 20.32 1.87
N GLY A 89 5.31 21.22 1.14
CA GLY A 89 5.40 22.66 1.39
C GLY A 89 4.78 23.08 2.73
N ILE A 90 5.10 24.32 3.13
CA ILE A 90 4.47 24.98 4.29
C ILE A 90 2.96 25.10 4.03
N GLY A 91 2.15 24.84 5.05
CA GLY A 91 0.69 24.89 4.96
C GLY A 91 0.03 23.56 4.56
N VAL A 92 0.81 22.50 4.31
CA VAL A 92 0.28 21.15 4.07
C VAL A 92 -0.70 20.76 5.17
N THR A 93 -1.90 20.39 4.75
CA THR A 93 -2.98 19.96 5.64
C THR A 93 -3.27 18.49 5.36
N VAL A 94 -3.16 17.66 6.39
CA VAL A 94 -3.48 16.23 6.32
C VAL A 94 -4.75 15.98 7.11
N GLN A 95 -5.77 15.40 6.47
CA GLN A 95 -7.05 15.06 7.09
C GLN A 95 -7.42 13.60 6.79
N PRO A 96 -7.82 12.81 7.80
CA PRO A 96 -7.87 13.15 9.22
C PRO A 96 -6.46 13.16 9.85
N CYS A 97 -6.15 14.18 10.66
CA CYS A 97 -4.97 14.17 11.52
C CYS A 97 -5.38 14.13 12.99
N ALA A 98 -4.96 13.09 13.70
CA ALA A 98 -5.11 13.01 15.16
C ALA A 98 -3.97 13.77 15.88
N GLU A 99 -2.72 13.36 15.68
CA GLU A 99 -1.55 14.01 16.32
C GLU A 99 -0.29 13.88 15.46
N ARG A 100 -0.09 12.69 14.89
CA ARG A 100 1.04 12.34 14.05
C ARG A 100 0.53 11.73 12.75
N VAL A 101 1.27 11.96 11.68
CA VAL A 101 1.05 11.39 10.36
C VAL A 101 2.32 10.69 9.92
N ILE A 102 2.13 9.62 9.15
CA ILE A 102 3.21 8.85 8.57
C ILE A 102 3.10 9.02 7.06
N VAL A 103 4.19 9.48 6.47
CA VAL A 103 4.33 9.57 5.01
C VAL A 103 5.05 8.31 4.57
N VAL A 104 4.38 7.50 3.75
CA VAL A 104 4.95 6.29 3.15
C VAL A 104 5.24 6.59 1.69
N ARG A 105 6.51 6.53 1.33
CA ARG A 105 7.01 6.60 -0.03
C ARG A 105 7.25 5.17 -0.50
N GLN A 106 6.72 4.83 -1.66
CA GLN A 106 6.97 3.55 -2.32
C GLN A 106 7.52 3.77 -3.72
N THR A 107 8.58 3.06 -4.07
CA THR A 107 9.12 2.97 -5.43
C THR A 107 8.90 1.55 -5.92
N LEU A 108 8.15 1.42 -7.02
CA LEU A 108 7.83 0.15 -7.64
C LEU A 108 8.85 -0.15 -8.74
N GLY A 109 9.51 -1.31 -8.67
CA GLY A 109 10.30 -1.81 -9.80
C GLY A 109 9.44 -2.18 -11.00
N TYR A 110 10.08 -2.37 -12.16
CA TYR A 110 9.42 -2.58 -13.46
C TYR A 110 8.31 -3.65 -13.46
N ASN A 111 8.57 -4.80 -12.82
CA ASN A 111 7.62 -5.92 -12.74
C ASN A 111 6.38 -5.54 -11.91
N TRP A 112 6.57 -4.79 -10.82
CA TRP A 112 5.49 -4.33 -9.95
C TRP A 112 4.71 -3.18 -10.57
N SER A 113 5.37 -2.25 -11.25
CA SER A 113 4.71 -1.11 -11.89
C SER A 113 3.73 -1.56 -12.97
N SER A 114 4.08 -2.55 -13.80
CA SER A 114 3.16 -3.05 -14.84
C SER A 114 1.89 -3.64 -14.23
N MET A 115 2.01 -4.44 -13.16
CA MET A 115 0.86 -5.02 -12.46
C MET A 115 0.05 -3.95 -11.72
N TYR A 116 0.73 -3.05 -11.01
CA TYR A 116 0.08 -2.01 -10.21
C TYR A 116 -0.76 -1.08 -11.09
N TYR A 117 -0.21 -0.61 -12.21
CA TYR A 117 -0.91 0.33 -13.09
C TYR A 117 -1.93 -0.34 -14.02
N ALA A 118 -1.76 -1.61 -14.37
CA ALA A 118 -2.77 -2.35 -15.15
C ALA A 118 -4.13 -2.44 -14.44
N ASN A 119 -4.15 -2.28 -13.11
CA ASN A 119 -5.38 -2.26 -12.33
C ASN A 119 -6.09 -0.89 -12.29
N TYR A 120 -5.47 0.17 -12.82
CA TYR A 120 -6.08 1.49 -12.90
C TYR A 120 -6.55 1.75 -14.33
N ASP A 121 -7.80 2.19 -14.49
CA ASP A 121 -8.26 2.77 -15.74
C ASP A 121 -7.62 4.15 -15.92
N LEU A 122 -6.44 4.16 -16.55
CA LEU A 122 -5.68 5.38 -16.87
C LEU A 122 -6.08 5.95 -18.24
N SER A 123 -7.35 5.82 -18.64
CA SER A 123 -7.85 6.40 -19.88
C SER A 123 -7.53 7.90 -19.95
N GLY A 124 -6.70 8.26 -20.94
CA GLY A 124 -6.26 9.64 -21.18
C GLY A 124 -4.96 10.08 -20.48
N TYR A 125 -4.31 9.22 -19.68
CA TYR A 125 -3.04 9.54 -19.02
C TYR A 125 -1.91 8.61 -19.48
N ARG A 126 -0.75 9.19 -19.80
CA ARG A 126 0.50 8.43 -20.01
C ARG A 126 1.35 8.54 -18.76
N LEU A 127 1.66 7.41 -18.14
CA LEU A 127 2.58 7.37 -17.01
C LEU A 127 4.00 7.64 -17.49
N CYS A 128 4.60 8.72 -17.00
CA CYS A 128 6.03 8.99 -17.16
C CYS A 128 6.73 8.60 -15.85
N HIS A 129 7.39 7.44 -15.84
CA HIS A 129 8.42 7.13 -14.86
C HIS A 129 9.64 7.99 -15.18
N LEU A 130 9.88 9.06 -14.40
CA LEU A 130 10.99 10.02 -14.54
C LEU A 130 11.39 10.33 -15.99
N CYS A 131 10.69 11.26 -16.64
CA CYS A 131 11.30 12.01 -17.73
C CYS A 131 12.22 13.10 -17.14
N TRP A 132 13.39 12.72 -16.66
CA TRP A 132 14.53 13.65 -16.68
C TRP A 132 15.23 13.44 -18.02
N GLY A 133 14.78 14.22 -19.01
CA GLY A 133 15.53 14.41 -20.24
C GLY A 133 16.74 15.28 -19.95
N PHE A 134 17.91 14.84 -20.43
CA PHE A 134 18.92 15.76 -20.91
C PHE A 134 18.51 16.29 -22.28
#